data_AF-A0A3A4AUI2-F1
#
_entry.id   AF-A0A3A4AUI2-F1
#
_cell.length_a   1.000
_cell.length_b   1.000
_cell.length_c   1.000
_cell.angle_alpha   90.00
_cell.angle_beta   90.00
_cell.angle_gamma   90.00
#
_symmetry.space_group_name_H-M   'P 1'
#
loop_
_entity.id
_entity.type
_entity.pdbx_description
1 polymer ?
#
loop_
_entity_poly.entity_id
_entity_poly.type
_entity_poly.pdbx_seq_one_letter_code
_entity_poly.pdbx_strand_id
1 'polypeptide(L)'
;MTADGPRAPAYEEAVRARIAAARLWAAHRAPYLASAVFALNPVILEPALDEDTGAPVADPQFRAFPADTRWNLYVEPGTALATPVEEAGWWMLHQVGHLVRGHAARSPVRPAPGQEVGPAAGVVRDEEAHRWNQAADAEINDDLEAEDLRGPAGVVSPAELGLPANRTAEEYVPMIDVLAQAMDRGGRALAEAIDCGSAVDGQERTYEGGGCGEGLTQLDRELLERSIAAGIQDRISARSEVPSGWRRWAEERVRPSVNWRARLGATVRRGLSTVAGQVDFSYRRPSRRVGAYTDIVPPSMVRAVPDTVLVIDTSGSVTRDVLSRLLAEVSGIIESVAGPHRRLRAFCCDVRPYPVQVVRRASDIELAGGGGTDMRAGIAAAMALRPRPDLVIVLTDGETPWPEQRPAAHVVVCLIGDGGHAPDWASVARIPADVPPRVPAKGES
;
A
#
# COMPACT_ATOMS: atom_id res chain seq x y z
N MET A 1 3.98 31.95 -44.66
CA MET A 1 4.48 30.59 -44.93
C MET A 1 4.82 29.96 -43.60
N THR A 2 3.83 29.36 -42.95
CA THR A 2 4.02 28.56 -41.75
C THR A 2 4.61 27.23 -42.18
N ALA A 3 5.75 26.87 -41.58
CA ALA A 3 6.44 25.62 -41.82
C ALA A 3 5.52 24.47 -41.40
N ASP A 4 5.10 23.67 -42.38
CA ASP A 4 4.46 22.38 -42.16
C ASP A 4 5.55 21.46 -41.59
N GLY A 5 5.39 21.02 -40.34
CA GLY A 5 6.26 20.01 -39.75
C GLY A 5 6.18 18.70 -40.55
N PRO A 6 7.13 17.77 -40.35
CA PRO A 6 7.06 16.47 -41.01
C PRO A 6 5.71 15.81 -40.72
N ARG A 7 4.90 15.60 -41.77
CA ARG A 7 3.62 14.89 -41.69
C ARG A 7 3.90 13.47 -41.21
N ALA A 8 3.28 13.07 -40.10
CA ALA A 8 3.35 11.69 -39.64
C ALA A 8 2.90 10.74 -40.77
N PRO A 9 3.50 9.53 -40.89
CA PRO A 9 3.08 8.54 -41.86
C PRO A 9 1.56 8.29 -41.80
N ALA A 10 0.92 8.05 -42.94
CA ALA A 10 -0.55 7.93 -43.01
C ALA A 10 -1.12 6.80 -42.14
N TYR A 11 -0.33 5.76 -41.85
CA TYR A 11 -0.74 4.68 -40.96
C TYR A 11 -0.81 5.11 -39.48
N GLU A 12 0.01 6.08 -39.03
CA GLU A 12 0.02 6.49 -37.62
C GLU A 12 -1.30 7.11 -37.20
N GLU A 13 -1.91 7.94 -38.05
CA GLU A 13 -3.22 8.53 -37.78
C GLU A 13 -4.30 7.45 -37.67
N ALA A 14 -4.28 6.46 -38.57
CA ALA A 14 -5.20 5.34 -38.55
C ALA A 14 -5.03 4.46 -37.29
N VAL A 15 -3.79 4.20 -36.88
CA VAL A 15 -3.47 3.49 -35.63
C VAL A 15 -3.97 4.27 -34.41
N ARG A 16 -3.70 5.59 -34.33
CA ARG A 16 -4.18 6.44 -33.23
C ARG A 16 -5.70 6.45 -33.15
N ALA A 17 -6.39 6.54 -34.30
CA ALA A 17 -7.85 6.46 -34.36
C ALA A 17 -8.38 5.11 -33.87
N ARG A 18 -7.73 4.01 -34.26
CA ARG A 18 -8.10 2.65 -33.80
C ARG A 18 -7.94 2.50 -32.29
N ILE A 19 -6.80 2.94 -31.74
CA ILE A 19 -6.53 2.91 -30.30
C ILE A 19 -7.51 3.81 -29.52
N ALA A 20 -7.84 4.99 -30.05
CA ALA A 20 -8.84 5.87 -29.44
C ALA A 20 -10.24 5.23 -29.40
N ALA A 21 -10.66 4.56 -30.49
CA ALA A 21 -11.92 3.83 -30.54
C ALA A 21 -11.95 2.66 -29.54
N ALA A 22 -10.87 1.89 -29.44
CA ALA A 22 -10.73 0.78 -28.49
C ALA A 22 -10.82 1.27 -27.04
N ARG A 23 -10.18 2.40 -26.71
CA ARG A 23 -10.29 3.04 -25.38
C ARG A 23 -11.71 3.43 -25.03
N LEU A 24 -12.42 4.04 -25.98
CA LEU A 24 -13.81 4.44 -25.77
C LEU A 24 -14.71 3.23 -25.55
N TRP A 25 -14.50 2.16 -26.32
CA TRP A 25 -15.21 0.89 -26.14
C TRP A 25 -14.94 0.30 -24.74
N ALA A 26 -13.67 0.21 -24.34
CA ALA A 26 -13.26 -0.32 -23.04
C ALA A 26 -13.83 0.49 -21.87
N ALA A 27 -13.75 1.82 -21.94
CA ALA A 27 -14.32 2.72 -20.95
C ALA A 27 -15.86 2.64 -20.87
N HIS A 28 -16.54 2.31 -21.98
CA HIS A 28 -17.97 2.07 -21.98
C HIS A 28 -18.33 0.72 -21.31
N ARG A 29 -17.54 -0.33 -21.55
CA ARG A 29 -17.76 -1.67 -20.98
C ARG A 29 -17.43 -1.75 -19.50
N ALA A 30 -16.30 -1.18 -19.08
CA ALA A 30 -15.89 -1.12 -17.68
C ALA A 30 -15.64 0.34 -17.23
N PRO A 31 -16.70 1.14 -16.97
CA PRO A 31 -16.56 2.56 -16.63
C PRO A 31 -15.69 2.85 -15.40
N TYR A 32 -15.62 1.90 -14.46
CA TYR A 32 -14.80 2.02 -13.26
C TYR A 32 -13.29 1.88 -13.52
N LEU A 33 -12.90 1.40 -14.70
CA LEU A 33 -11.52 1.34 -15.18
C LEU A 33 -11.21 2.41 -16.23
N ALA A 34 -12.15 3.30 -16.55
CA ALA A 34 -11.97 4.29 -17.60
C ALA A 34 -10.72 5.16 -17.38
N SER A 35 -10.50 5.64 -16.14
CA SER A 35 -9.30 6.41 -15.82
C SER A 35 -8.01 5.62 -16.07
N ALA A 36 -8.01 4.31 -15.84
CA ALA A 36 -6.87 3.44 -16.08
C ALA A 36 -6.60 3.27 -17.58
N VAL A 37 -7.65 2.98 -18.36
CA VAL A 37 -7.56 2.82 -19.82
C VAL A 37 -7.04 4.08 -20.51
N PHE A 38 -7.47 5.26 -20.06
CA PHE A 38 -6.98 6.53 -20.59
C PHE A 38 -5.61 6.93 -20.06
N ALA A 39 -5.16 6.36 -18.94
CA ALA A 39 -3.82 6.59 -18.40
C ALA A 39 -2.73 5.75 -19.09
N LEU A 40 -3.09 4.69 -19.83
CA LEU A 40 -2.15 3.98 -20.70
C LEU A 40 -1.47 4.99 -21.66
N ASN A 41 -0.19 4.81 -21.94
CA ASN A 41 0.54 5.60 -22.91
C ASN A 41 0.81 4.76 -24.18
N PRO A 42 0.13 4.97 -25.32
CA PRO A 42 0.39 4.20 -26.53
C PRO A 42 1.74 4.56 -27.13
N VAL A 43 2.65 3.59 -27.17
CA VAL A 43 3.95 3.68 -27.84
C VAL A 43 3.81 2.98 -29.18
N ILE A 44 3.71 3.77 -30.25
CA ILE A 44 3.61 3.23 -31.61
C ILE A 44 5.01 2.78 -32.05
N LEU A 45 5.14 1.50 -32.35
CA LEU A 45 6.40 0.90 -32.79
C LEU A 45 6.66 1.19 -34.27
N GLU A 46 7.91 1.03 -34.69
CA GLU A 46 8.27 1.02 -36.10
C GLU A 46 7.64 -0.22 -36.78
N PRO A 47 6.84 -0.06 -37.84
CA PRO A 47 6.18 -1.18 -38.47
C PRO A 47 7.13 -1.98 -39.36
N ALA A 48 6.89 -3.30 -39.43
CA ALA A 48 7.29 -4.07 -40.59
C ALA A 48 6.39 -3.70 -41.78
N LEU A 49 6.98 -3.41 -42.93
CA LEU A 49 6.22 -3.05 -44.14
C LEU A 49 6.29 -4.18 -45.16
N ASP A 50 5.16 -4.45 -45.80
CA ASP A 50 5.09 -5.34 -46.95
C ASP A 50 5.86 -4.73 -48.13
N GLU A 51 6.76 -5.50 -48.74
CA GLU A 51 7.68 -5.00 -49.77
C GLU A 51 6.96 -4.52 -51.04
N ASP A 52 5.80 -5.13 -51.36
CA ASP A 52 5.05 -4.85 -52.58
C ASP A 52 4.05 -3.69 -52.41
N THR A 53 3.37 -3.65 -51.26
CA THR A 53 2.28 -2.70 -51.00
C THR A 53 2.68 -1.52 -50.12
N GLY A 54 3.81 -1.63 -49.40
CA GLY A 54 4.24 -0.65 -48.40
C GLY A 54 3.29 -0.56 -47.20
N ALA A 55 2.37 -1.51 -47.03
CA ALA A 55 1.42 -1.53 -45.93
C ALA A 55 2.03 -2.18 -44.67
N PRO A 56 1.67 -1.72 -43.47
CA PRO A 56 2.09 -2.40 -42.23
C PRO A 56 1.62 -3.86 -42.18
N VAL A 57 2.54 -4.76 -41.84
CA VAL A 57 2.30 -6.19 -41.70
C VAL A 57 2.08 -6.52 -40.23
N ALA A 58 0.98 -7.20 -39.93
CA ALA A 58 0.67 -7.58 -38.56
C ALA A 58 1.70 -8.56 -37.99
N ASP A 59 2.24 -8.22 -36.82
CA ASP A 59 3.10 -9.10 -36.03
C ASP A 59 2.30 -9.81 -34.92
N PRO A 60 2.14 -11.16 -34.99
CA PRO A 60 1.47 -11.95 -33.98
C PRO A 60 2.06 -11.81 -32.56
N GLN A 61 3.32 -11.41 -32.42
CA GLN A 61 3.96 -11.19 -31.12
C GLN A 61 3.30 -10.07 -30.33
N PHE A 62 2.70 -9.09 -31.01
CA PHE A 62 2.06 -7.93 -30.39
C PHE A 62 0.53 -8.05 -30.33
N ARG A 63 -0.04 -9.24 -30.57
CA ARG A 63 -1.51 -9.45 -30.60
C ARG A 63 -2.22 -9.07 -29.29
N ALA A 64 -1.51 -9.08 -28.17
CA ALA A 64 -2.03 -8.70 -26.86
C ALA A 64 -1.80 -7.23 -26.47
N PHE A 65 -1.15 -6.44 -27.33
CA PHE A 65 -0.72 -5.07 -27.01
C PHE A 65 0.04 -5.04 -25.67
N PRO A 66 1.23 -5.67 -25.57
CA PRO A 66 1.94 -5.81 -24.31
C PRO A 66 2.17 -4.47 -23.62
N ALA A 67 2.19 -4.48 -22.30
CA ALA A 67 2.42 -3.30 -21.49
C ALA A 67 3.65 -3.44 -20.60
N ASP A 68 4.31 -2.32 -20.31
CA ASP A 68 5.39 -2.27 -19.32
C ASP A 68 4.90 -1.81 -17.95
N THR A 69 5.75 -1.96 -16.93
CA THR A 69 5.46 -1.45 -15.58
C THR A 69 5.28 0.07 -15.52
N ARG A 70 5.63 0.82 -16.57
CA ARG A 70 5.46 2.27 -16.69
C ARG A 70 4.15 2.68 -17.37
N TRP A 71 3.23 1.74 -17.59
CA TRP A 71 1.94 1.97 -18.24
C TRP A 71 2.07 2.35 -19.72
N ASN A 72 3.21 2.08 -20.35
CA ASN A 72 3.33 2.13 -21.79
C ASN A 72 2.64 0.91 -22.39
N LEU A 73 1.80 1.13 -23.39
CA LEU A 73 1.15 0.10 -24.19
C LEU A 73 1.82 0.08 -25.55
N TYR A 74 2.49 -1.02 -25.91
CA TYR A 74 3.22 -1.11 -27.16
C TYR A 74 2.27 -1.50 -28.30
N VAL A 75 2.27 -0.67 -29.34
CA VAL A 75 1.32 -0.75 -30.45
C VAL A 75 2.10 -0.96 -31.75
N GLU A 76 2.15 -2.21 -32.20
CA GLU A 76 2.64 -2.54 -33.55
C GLU A 76 1.56 -2.13 -34.59
N PRO A 77 1.88 -1.26 -35.57
CA PRO A 77 0.88 -0.71 -36.48
C PRO A 77 0.09 -1.73 -37.29
N GLY A 78 0.72 -2.78 -37.82
CA GLY A 78 0.04 -3.81 -38.61
C GLY A 78 -1.01 -4.56 -37.80
N THR A 79 -0.62 -5.01 -36.61
CA THR A 79 -1.49 -5.70 -35.66
C THR A 79 -2.61 -4.79 -35.18
N ALA A 80 -2.30 -3.53 -34.83
CA ALA A 80 -3.33 -2.57 -34.42
C ALA A 80 -4.40 -2.39 -35.50
N LEU A 81 -4.01 -2.27 -36.77
CA LEU A 81 -4.93 -2.06 -37.88
C LEU A 81 -5.72 -3.33 -38.26
N ALA A 82 -5.14 -4.52 -38.05
CA ALA A 82 -5.79 -5.80 -38.28
C ALA A 82 -6.79 -6.19 -37.16
N THR A 83 -6.52 -5.79 -35.92
CA THR A 83 -7.32 -6.20 -34.75
C THR A 83 -8.64 -5.40 -34.63
N PRO A 84 -9.81 -6.07 -34.50
CA PRO A 84 -11.08 -5.40 -34.24
C PRO A 84 -11.06 -4.47 -33.03
N VAL A 85 -11.90 -3.42 -33.04
CA VAL A 85 -11.94 -2.41 -31.97
C VAL A 85 -12.29 -3.02 -30.62
N GLU A 86 -13.24 -3.96 -30.62
CA GLU A 86 -13.70 -4.67 -29.43
C GLU A 86 -12.60 -5.55 -28.83
N GLU A 87 -11.85 -6.24 -29.69
CA GLU A 87 -10.72 -7.08 -29.28
C GLU A 87 -9.56 -6.24 -28.73
N ALA A 88 -9.19 -5.14 -29.39
CA ALA A 88 -8.18 -4.23 -28.88
C ALA A 88 -8.60 -3.60 -27.55
N GLY A 89 -9.89 -3.26 -27.40
CA GLY A 89 -10.44 -2.73 -26.16
C GLY A 89 -10.44 -3.77 -25.03
N TRP A 90 -10.72 -5.03 -25.34
CA TRP A 90 -10.61 -6.15 -24.40
C TRP A 90 -9.17 -6.32 -23.91
N TRP A 91 -8.19 -6.32 -24.83
CA TRP A 91 -6.77 -6.39 -24.47
C TRP A 91 -6.34 -5.21 -23.59
N MET A 92 -6.85 -3.99 -23.84
CA MET A 92 -6.55 -2.86 -22.95
C MET A 92 -7.09 -3.05 -21.53
N LEU A 93 -8.29 -3.60 -21.37
CA LEU A 93 -8.84 -3.94 -20.04
C LEU A 93 -8.00 -5.03 -19.37
N HIS A 94 -7.56 -6.01 -20.15
CA HIS A 94 -6.67 -7.07 -19.69
C HIS A 94 -5.31 -6.52 -19.20
N GLN A 95 -4.66 -5.65 -20.00
CA GLN A 95 -3.40 -5.02 -19.60
C GLN A 95 -3.55 -4.10 -18.38
N VAL A 96 -4.65 -3.35 -18.28
CA VAL A 96 -5.02 -2.60 -17.07
C VAL A 96 -5.13 -3.55 -15.87
N GLY A 97 -5.67 -4.75 -16.08
CA GLY A 97 -5.73 -5.80 -15.08
C GLY A 97 -4.36 -6.13 -14.47
N HIS A 98 -3.34 -6.35 -15.30
CA HIS A 98 -1.97 -6.62 -14.82
C HIS A 98 -1.38 -5.45 -14.05
N LEU A 99 -1.52 -4.25 -14.60
CA LEU A 99 -0.94 -3.02 -14.04
C LEU A 99 -1.54 -2.67 -12.69
N VAL A 100 -2.87 -2.70 -12.58
CA VAL A 100 -3.60 -2.29 -11.37
C VAL A 100 -3.46 -3.34 -10.26
N ARG A 101 -3.44 -4.63 -10.60
CA ARG A 101 -3.20 -5.72 -9.64
C ARG A 101 -1.73 -5.90 -9.26
N GLY A 102 -0.82 -5.16 -9.91
CA GLY A 102 0.61 -5.19 -9.62
C GLY A 102 1.25 -6.55 -9.87
N HIS A 103 0.86 -7.25 -10.94
CA HIS A 103 1.37 -8.60 -11.24
C HIS A 103 2.90 -8.64 -11.32
N ALA A 104 3.54 -7.66 -11.96
CA ALA A 104 5.00 -7.55 -11.99
C ALA A 104 5.64 -7.53 -10.58
N ALA A 105 5.01 -6.88 -9.61
CA ALA A 105 5.54 -6.79 -8.25
C ALA A 105 5.27 -8.05 -7.41
N ARG A 106 4.19 -8.77 -7.74
CA ARG A 106 3.77 -10.04 -7.11
C ARG A 106 4.48 -11.25 -7.70
N SER A 107 5.05 -11.12 -8.89
CA SER A 107 5.79 -12.18 -9.59
C SER A 107 6.88 -12.79 -8.69
N PRO A 108 6.96 -14.13 -8.61
CA PRO A 108 8.06 -14.80 -7.93
C PRO A 108 9.37 -14.68 -8.73
N VAL A 109 9.27 -14.43 -10.04
CA VAL A 109 10.41 -14.28 -10.94
C VAL A 109 11.17 -13.00 -10.63
N ARG A 110 12.49 -13.12 -10.49
CA ARG A 110 13.36 -11.99 -10.21
C ARG A 110 14.18 -11.65 -11.46
N PRO A 111 13.98 -10.48 -12.08
CA PRO A 111 14.81 -10.07 -13.20
C PRO A 111 16.25 -9.89 -12.74
N ALA A 112 17.20 -10.50 -13.46
CA ALA A 112 18.61 -10.18 -13.29
C ALA A 112 18.88 -8.76 -13.84
N PRO A 113 19.66 -7.91 -13.14
CA PRO A 113 19.93 -6.55 -13.61
C PRO A 113 20.53 -6.54 -15.02
N GLY A 114 19.89 -5.85 -15.96
CA GLY A 114 20.35 -5.70 -17.35
C GLY A 114 20.09 -6.90 -18.26
N GLN A 115 19.29 -7.88 -17.82
CA GLN A 115 18.83 -8.97 -18.68
C GLN A 115 17.57 -8.55 -19.43
N GLU A 116 17.70 -8.27 -20.72
CA GLU A 116 16.56 -8.14 -21.62
C GLU A 116 16.06 -9.52 -22.05
N VAL A 117 14.74 -9.69 -22.08
CA VAL A 117 14.09 -10.91 -22.54
C VAL A 117 13.46 -10.64 -23.91
N GLY A 118 13.69 -11.55 -24.86
CA GLY A 118 12.97 -11.50 -26.14
C GLY A 118 11.46 -11.74 -25.92
N PRO A 119 10.60 -11.39 -26.89
CA PRO A 119 9.16 -11.65 -26.81
C PRO A 119 8.87 -13.14 -26.58
N ALA A 120 7.85 -13.44 -25.77
CA ALA A 120 7.54 -14.81 -25.35
C ALA A 120 6.97 -15.70 -26.47
N ALA A 121 6.70 -15.15 -27.66
CA ALA A 121 6.10 -15.91 -28.76
C ALA A 121 7.04 -17.03 -29.26
N GLY A 122 6.69 -18.26 -28.91
CA GLY A 122 7.27 -19.49 -29.48
C GLY A 122 8.53 -20.04 -28.82
N VAL A 123 9.05 -19.44 -27.74
CA VAL A 123 10.18 -20.01 -26.96
C VAL A 123 9.97 -19.80 -25.47
N VAL A 124 9.58 -20.86 -24.75
CA VAL A 124 9.58 -20.88 -23.27
C VAL A 124 11.04 -20.91 -22.79
N ARG A 125 11.57 -19.76 -22.39
CA ARG A 125 12.96 -19.66 -21.85
C ARG A 125 12.99 -19.81 -20.33
N ASP A 126 11.90 -19.46 -19.67
CA ASP A 126 11.72 -19.51 -18.23
C ASP A 126 10.33 -20.08 -17.94
N GLU A 127 10.28 -21.32 -17.45
CA GLU A 127 9.02 -22.00 -17.12
C GLU A 127 8.29 -21.31 -15.96
N GLU A 128 9.02 -20.72 -15.00
CA GLU A 128 8.41 -20.04 -13.85
C GLU A 128 7.71 -18.75 -14.31
N ALA A 129 8.36 -17.97 -15.17
CA ALA A 129 7.75 -16.79 -15.79
C ALA A 129 6.53 -17.14 -16.65
N HIS A 130 6.61 -18.25 -17.39
CA HIS A 130 5.51 -18.73 -18.19
C HIS A 130 4.30 -19.14 -17.32
N ARG A 131 4.54 -19.87 -16.22
CA ARG A 131 3.48 -20.25 -15.26
C ARG A 131 2.86 -19.05 -14.59
N TRP A 132 3.68 -18.08 -14.19
CA TRP A 132 3.20 -16.83 -13.62
C TRP A 132 2.31 -16.05 -14.60
N ASN A 133 2.71 -15.94 -15.87
CA ASN A 133 1.91 -15.30 -16.90
C ASN A 133 0.54 -15.99 -17.06
N GLN A 134 0.50 -17.32 -17.20
CA GLN A 134 -0.76 -18.05 -17.32
C GLN A 134 -1.69 -17.86 -16.11
N ALA A 135 -1.11 -17.84 -14.91
CA ALA A 135 -1.87 -17.62 -13.68
C ALA A 135 -2.40 -16.18 -13.56
N ALA A 136 -1.59 -15.20 -13.95
CA ALA A 136 -1.95 -13.79 -13.98
C ALA A 136 -3.05 -13.50 -15.01
N ASP A 137 -2.95 -14.10 -16.20
CA ASP A 137 -3.97 -14.03 -17.24
C ASP A 137 -5.27 -14.68 -16.76
N ALA A 138 -5.20 -15.83 -16.10
CA ALA A 138 -6.36 -16.51 -15.53
C ALA A 138 -7.08 -15.65 -14.45
N GLU A 139 -6.34 -14.98 -13.57
CA GLU A 139 -6.91 -14.05 -12.56
C GLU A 139 -7.68 -12.90 -13.23
N ILE A 140 -7.16 -12.36 -14.34
CA ILE A 140 -7.78 -11.21 -15.02
C ILE A 140 -8.95 -11.65 -15.89
N ASN A 141 -8.77 -12.71 -16.67
CA ASN A 141 -9.76 -13.18 -17.64
C ASN A 141 -11.01 -13.72 -16.95
N ASP A 142 -10.88 -14.24 -15.73
CA ASP A 142 -12.03 -14.61 -14.88
C ASP A 142 -12.96 -13.41 -14.60
N ASP A 143 -12.40 -12.26 -14.21
CA ASP A 143 -13.19 -11.06 -13.94
C ASP A 143 -13.79 -10.47 -15.23
N LEU A 144 -13.10 -10.57 -16.38
CA LEU A 144 -13.63 -10.13 -17.67
C LEU A 144 -14.76 -11.04 -18.17
N GLU A 145 -14.62 -12.36 -18.02
CA GLU A 145 -15.67 -13.33 -18.35
C GLU A 145 -16.90 -13.15 -17.46
N ALA A 146 -16.72 -12.81 -16.18
CA ALA A 146 -17.81 -12.52 -15.25
C ALA A 146 -18.65 -11.30 -15.69
N GLU A 147 -18.10 -10.37 -16.48
CA GLU A 147 -18.82 -9.25 -17.09
C GLU A 147 -19.34 -9.55 -18.52
N ASP A 148 -19.34 -10.82 -18.93
CA ASP A 148 -19.67 -11.28 -20.29
C ASP A 148 -18.79 -10.65 -21.38
N LEU A 149 -17.56 -10.24 -21.01
CA LEU A 149 -16.52 -9.76 -21.92
C LEU A 149 -15.66 -10.95 -22.36
N ARG A 150 -16.19 -11.73 -23.31
CA ARG A 150 -15.50 -12.89 -23.87
C ARG A 150 -14.22 -12.46 -24.59
N GLY A 151 -13.12 -13.09 -24.24
CA GLY A 151 -11.82 -12.82 -24.83
C GLY A 151 -11.64 -13.43 -26.23
N PRO A 152 -10.58 -13.02 -26.93
CA PRO A 152 -10.17 -13.61 -28.21
C PRO A 152 -9.83 -15.09 -28.10
N ALA A 153 -9.78 -15.78 -29.24
CA ALA A 153 -9.40 -17.20 -29.25
C ALA A 153 -7.97 -17.41 -28.73
N GLY A 154 -7.83 -18.36 -27.80
CA GLY A 154 -6.55 -18.81 -27.25
C GLY A 154 -6.08 -18.05 -26.01
N VAL A 155 -6.90 -17.18 -25.43
CA VAL A 155 -6.59 -16.56 -24.12
C VAL A 155 -6.77 -17.55 -22.99
N VAL A 156 -5.93 -17.48 -21.97
CA VAL A 156 -6.01 -18.39 -20.82
C VAL A 156 -7.13 -17.95 -19.88
N SER A 157 -8.10 -18.82 -19.60
CA SER A 157 -9.08 -18.57 -18.53
C SER A 157 -9.30 -19.78 -17.63
N PRO A 158 -9.75 -19.59 -16.37
CA PRO A 158 -10.01 -20.71 -15.47
C PRO A 158 -11.04 -21.69 -16.05
N ALA A 159 -12.04 -21.19 -16.77
CA ALA A 159 -13.05 -22.01 -17.42
C ALA A 159 -12.45 -22.94 -18.49
N GLU A 160 -11.56 -22.41 -19.34
CA GLU A 160 -10.86 -23.21 -20.36
C GLU A 160 -9.88 -24.23 -19.73
N LEU A 161 -9.28 -23.87 -18.60
CA LEU A 161 -8.37 -24.74 -17.84
C LEU A 161 -9.09 -25.77 -16.95
N GLY A 162 -10.41 -25.66 -16.77
CA GLY A 162 -11.19 -26.48 -15.84
C GLY A 162 -10.87 -26.20 -14.37
N LEU A 163 -10.39 -25.00 -14.06
CA LEU A 163 -10.02 -24.53 -12.73
C LEU A 163 -11.16 -23.75 -12.06
N PRO A 164 -11.19 -23.68 -10.72
CA PRO A 164 -12.19 -22.87 -10.02
C PRO A 164 -12.01 -21.38 -10.34
N ALA A 165 -13.12 -20.67 -10.54
CA ALA A 165 -13.15 -19.21 -10.67
C ALA A 165 -12.79 -18.50 -9.34
N ASN A 166 -12.54 -17.21 -9.45
CA ASN A 166 -12.32 -16.21 -8.40
C ASN A 166 -11.08 -16.42 -7.53
N ARG A 167 -9.98 -16.88 -8.13
CA ARG A 167 -8.68 -17.08 -7.45
C ARG A 167 -7.66 -16.03 -7.87
N THR A 168 -6.66 -15.82 -7.02
CA THR A 168 -5.51 -14.97 -7.36
C THR A 168 -4.49 -15.75 -8.20
N ALA A 169 -3.58 -15.03 -8.86
CA ALA A 169 -2.47 -15.61 -9.60
C ALA A 169 -1.66 -16.58 -8.73
N GLU A 170 -1.35 -16.24 -7.48
CA GLU A 170 -0.62 -17.12 -6.56
C GLU A 170 -1.39 -18.40 -6.21
N GLU A 171 -2.72 -18.33 -6.17
CA GLU A 171 -3.56 -19.51 -5.98
C GLU A 171 -3.62 -20.37 -7.27
N TYR A 172 -3.57 -19.75 -8.45
CA TYR A 172 -3.60 -20.45 -9.75
C TYR A 172 -2.28 -21.13 -10.11
N VAL A 173 -1.12 -20.56 -9.79
CA VAL A 173 0.21 -21.15 -10.10
C VAL A 173 0.30 -22.64 -9.73
N PRO A 174 0.07 -23.06 -8.46
CA PRO A 174 0.20 -24.46 -8.09
C PRO A 174 -0.84 -25.36 -8.77
N MET A 175 -2.00 -24.83 -9.15
CA MET A 175 -3.01 -25.60 -9.90
C MET A 175 -2.57 -25.84 -11.34
N ILE A 176 -2.00 -24.81 -11.98
CA ILE A 176 -1.46 -24.88 -13.34
C ILE A 176 -0.24 -25.81 -13.38
N ASP A 177 0.61 -25.81 -12.34
CA ASP A 177 1.73 -26.75 -12.23
C ASP A 177 1.26 -28.22 -12.21
N VAL A 178 0.18 -28.50 -11.49
CA VAL A 178 -0.42 -29.84 -11.46
C VAL A 178 -0.96 -30.23 -12.85
N LEU A 179 -1.63 -29.30 -13.54
CA LEU A 179 -2.12 -29.53 -14.91
C LEU A 179 -0.96 -29.81 -15.88
N ALA A 180 0.10 -29.03 -15.80
CA ALA A 180 1.30 -29.20 -16.62
C ALA A 180 1.99 -30.54 -16.41
N GLN A 181 2.18 -30.96 -15.15
CA GLN A 181 2.74 -32.27 -14.83
C GLN A 181 1.88 -33.43 -15.34
N ALA A 182 0.56 -33.24 -15.41
CA ALA A 182 -0.35 -34.21 -16.01
C ALA A 182 -0.22 -34.26 -17.55
N MET A 183 0.10 -33.12 -18.19
CA MET A 183 0.32 -33.04 -19.63
C MET A 183 1.59 -33.76 -20.09
N ASP A 184 2.69 -33.69 -19.34
CA ASP A 184 3.92 -34.45 -19.62
C ASP A 184 3.67 -35.96 -19.68
N ARG A 185 2.55 -36.42 -19.12
CA ARG A 185 2.10 -37.82 -19.11
C ARG A 185 1.08 -38.14 -20.21
N GLY A 186 0.86 -37.25 -21.19
CA GLY A 186 0.02 -37.46 -22.38
C GLY A 186 -1.28 -36.65 -22.43
N GLY A 187 -1.35 -35.49 -21.76
CA GLY A 187 -2.52 -34.59 -21.76
C GLY A 187 -2.56 -33.61 -22.95
N ARG A 188 -3.68 -32.89 -23.10
CA ARG A 188 -3.85 -31.81 -24.09
C ARG A 188 -2.95 -30.61 -23.73
N ALA A 189 -2.33 -29.99 -24.73
CA ALA A 189 -1.50 -28.80 -24.53
C ALA A 189 -2.28 -27.67 -23.84
N LEU A 190 -1.72 -27.09 -22.77
CA LEU A 190 -2.15 -25.81 -22.20
C LEU A 190 -2.04 -24.75 -23.29
N ALA A 191 -2.96 -23.78 -23.30
CA ALA A 191 -2.87 -22.66 -24.23
C ALA A 191 -1.48 -22.00 -24.13
N GLU A 192 -0.87 -21.74 -25.28
CA GLU A 192 0.40 -21.00 -25.33
C GLU A 192 0.20 -19.64 -24.69
N ALA A 193 1.01 -19.31 -23.68
CA ALA A 193 0.95 -18.01 -23.03
C ALA A 193 1.23 -16.91 -24.05
N ILE A 194 0.36 -15.90 -24.06
CA ILE A 194 0.51 -14.73 -24.90
C ILE A 194 1.41 -13.74 -24.13
N ASP A 195 2.34 -13.08 -24.82
CA ASP A 195 3.22 -12.11 -24.16
C ASP A 195 2.44 -10.82 -23.88
N CYS A 196 2.15 -10.58 -22.60
CA CYS A 196 1.53 -9.34 -22.12
C CYS A 196 2.57 -8.30 -21.67
N GLY A 197 3.87 -8.56 -21.87
CA GLY A 197 4.96 -7.63 -21.57
C GLY A 197 5.42 -7.65 -20.11
N SER A 198 6.30 -6.70 -19.74
CA SER A 198 6.88 -6.65 -18.40
C SER A 198 5.89 -6.26 -17.29
N ALA A 199 4.68 -5.79 -17.63
CA ALA A 199 3.60 -5.55 -16.66
C ALA A 199 3.19 -6.83 -15.89
N VAL A 200 3.47 -8.01 -16.44
CA VAL A 200 3.12 -9.30 -15.84
C VAL A 200 4.19 -9.78 -14.87
N ASP A 201 5.45 -9.82 -15.30
CA ASP A 201 6.54 -10.52 -14.61
C ASP A 201 7.69 -9.60 -14.17
N GLY A 202 7.68 -8.33 -14.59
CA GLY A 202 8.71 -7.35 -14.31
C GLY A 202 10.01 -7.52 -15.11
N GLN A 203 10.06 -8.42 -16.09
CA GLN A 203 11.23 -8.62 -16.93
C GLN A 203 11.17 -7.74 -18.19
N GLU A 204 12.12 -6.82 -18.34
CA GLU A 204 12.14 -5.89 -19.47
C GLU A 204 12.29 -6.64 -20.81
N ARG A 205 11.45 -6.26 -21.79
CA ARG A 205 11.51 -6.83 -23.13
C ARG A 205 12.37 -6.00 -24.06
N THR A 206 12.93 -6.61 -25.10
CA THR A 206 13.81 -5.92 -26.07
C THR A 206 13.14 -4.73 -26.77
N TYR A 207 11.82 -4.77 -26.97
CA TYR A 207 11.05 -3.66 -27.55
C TYR A 207 10.76 -2.53 -26.57
N GLU A 208 11.03 -2.71 -25.27
CA GLU A 208 10.79 -1.70 -24.22
C GLU A 208 11.96 -0.70 -24.11
N GLY A 209 13.17 -1.10 -24.52
CA GLY A 209 14.41 -0.29 -24.44
C GLY A 209 14.54 0.82 -25.48
N GLY A 210 13.67 0.86 -26.50
CA GLY A 210 13.74 1.77 -27.65
C GLY A 210 13.36 3.24 -27.38
N GLY A 211 13.00 3.59 -26.14
CA GLY A 211 12.85 4.97 -25.69
C GLY A 211 11.75 5.79 -26.39
N CYS A 212 10.53 5.81 -25.85
CA CYS A 212 9.61 6.95 -25.99
C CYS A 212 8.35 6.75 -25.14
N GLY A 213 8.45 7.09 -23.86
CA GLY A 213 7.31 7.29 -23.00
C GLY A 213 7.74 7.80 -21.65
N GLU A 214 7.40 9.06 -21.33
CA GLU A 214 7.32 9.52 -19.94
C GLU A 214 6.12 8.84 -19.26
N GLY A 215 6.08 7.51 -19.31
CA GLY A 215 5.07 6.69 -18.67
C GLY A 215 4.95 7.07 -17.20
N LEU A 216 3.83 6.71 -16.58
CA LEU A 216 3.41 7.28 -15.30
C LEU A 216 4.51 7.21 -14.24
N THR A 217 4.69 8.31 -13.49
CA THR A 217 5.55 8.29 -12.31
C THR A 217 4.95 7.39 -11.23
N GLN A 218 5.75 6.96 -10.25
CA GLN A 218 5.24 6.17 -9.13
C GLN A 218 4.09 6.88 -8.41
N LEU A 219 4.19 8.19 -8.21
CA LEU A 219 3.15 8.98 -7.54
C LEU A 219 1.86 9.01 -8.37
N ASP A 220 1.96 9.20 -9.69
CA ASP A 220 0.79 9.21 -10.57
C ASP A 220 0.07 7.86 -10.57
N ARG A 221 0.83 6.76 -10.55
CA ARG A 221 0.27 5.39 -10.42
C ARG A 221 -0.47 5.22 -9.10
N GLU A 222 0.14 5.62 -7.98
CA GLU A 222 -0.49 5.53 -6.65
C GLU A 222 -1.78 6.35 -6.56
N LEU A 223 -1.81 7.54 -7.17
CA LEU A 223 -3.01 8.38 -7.23
C LEU A 223 -4.09 7.77 -8.12
N LEU A 224 -3.70 7.24 -9.28
CA LEU A 224 -4.60 6.55 -10.20
C LEU A 224 -5.24 5.32 -9.55
N GLU A 225 -4.44 4.45 -8.92
CA GLU A 225 -4.93 3.27 -8.20
C GLU A 225 -5.93 3.66 -7.09
N ARG A 226 -5.63 4.72 -6.31
CA ARG A 226 -6.57 5.22 -5.30
C ARG A 226 -7.87 5.71 -5.91
N SER A 227 -7.81 6.39 -7.05
CA SER A 227 -9.00 6.85 -7.78
C SER A 227 -9.85 5.68 -8.29
N ILE A 228 -9.21 4.63 -8.84
CA ILE A 228 -9.89 3.42 -9.31
C ILE A 228 -10.56 2.71 -8.12
N ALA A 229 -9.84 2.54 -7.02
CA ALA A 229 -10.36 1.88 -5.84
C ALA A 229 -11.56 2.63 -5.25
N ALA A 230 -11.52 3.97 -5.21
CA ALA A 230 -12.68 4.79 -4.83
C ALA A 230 -13.86 4.61 -5.79
N GLY A 231 -13.63 4.63 -7.11
CA GLY A 231 -14.69 4.40 -8.11
C GLY A 231 -15.35 3.03 -8.02
N ILE A 232 -14.58 1.99 -7.69
CA ILE A 232 -15.10 0.64 -7.42
C ILE A 232 -15.95 0.63 -6.14
N GLN A 233 -15.50 1.28 -5.06
CA GLN A 233 -16.26 1.38 -3.81
C GLN A 233 -17.59 2.14 -3.98
N ASP A 234 -17.61 3.20 -4.79
CA ASP A 234 -18.83 3.94 -5.10
C ASP A 234 -19.84 3.05 -5.84
N ARG A 235 -19.38 2.22 -6.79
CA ARG A 235 -20.22 1.23 -7.47
C ARG A 235 -20.77 0.17 -6.53
N ILE A 236 -19.93 -0.38 -5.66
CA ILE A 236 -20.33 -1.35 -4.64
C ILE A 236 -21.41 -0.73 -3.75
N SER A 237 -21.22 0.52 -3.32
CA SER A 237 -22.17 1.26 -2.50
C SER A 237 -23.49 1.54 -3.23
N ALA A 238 -23.42 1.79 -4.54
CA ALA A 238 -24.56 1.92 -5.43
C ALA A 238 -25.24 0.58 -5.78
N ARG A 239 -24.80 -0.55 -5.18
CA ARG A 239 -25.29 -1.91 -5.44
C ARG A 239 -25.20 -2.33 -6.91
N SER A 240 -24.23 -1.78 -7.64
CA SER A 240 -23.90 -2.23 -8.98
C SER A 240 -23.10 -3.53 -8.91
N GLU A 241 -23.26 -4.38 -9.92
CA GLU A 241 -22.42 -5.56 -10.07
C GLU A 241 -20.98 -5.14 -10.39
N VAL A 242 -20.05 -5.79 -9.71
CA VAL A 242 -18.60 -5.64 -9.86
C VAL A 242 -18.00 -7.04 -9.65
N PRO A 243 -17.10 -7.51 -10.52
CA PRO A 243 -16.44 -8.79 -10.35
C PRO A 243 -15.73 -8.93 -8.99
N SER A 244 -15.62 -10.16 -8.51
CA SER A 244 -15.17 -10.41 -7.14
C SER A 244 -13.69 -10.07 -6.93
N GLY A 245 -12.85 -10.22 -7.96
CA GLY A 245 -11.44 -9.83 -7.91
C GLY A 245 -11.29 -8.32 -7.74
N TRP A 246 -12.02 -7.53 -8.53
CA TRP A 246 -12.06 -6.07 -8.39
C TRP A 246 -12.57 -5.58 -7.03
N ARG A 247 -13.60 -6.24 -6.48
CA ARG A 247 -14.09 -5.95 -5.13
C ARG A 247 -13.00 -6.17 -4.08
N ARG A 248 -12.35 -7.34 -4.11
CA ARG A 248 -11.29 -7.72 -3.17
C ARG A 248 -10.11 -6.75 -3.24
N TRP A 249 -9.65 -6.46 -4.46
CA TRP A 249 -8.57 -5.51 -4.71
C TRP A 249 -8.90 -4.11 -4.17
N ALA A 250 -10.11 -3.60 -4.44
CA ALA A 250 -10.51 -2.27 -3.97
C ALA A 250 -10.63 -2.23 -2.44
N GLU A 251 -11.15 -3.29 -1.81
CA GLU A 251 -11.22 -3.39 -0.35
C GLU A 251 -9.82 -3.41 0.29
N GLU A 252 -8.87 -4.16 -0.27
CA GLU A 252 -7.49 -4.18 0.19
C GLU A 252 -6.78 -2.83 0.03
N ARG A 253 -7.04 -2.14 -1.09
CA ARG A 253 -6.41 -0.84 -1.40
C ARG A 253 -7.00 0.33 -0.62
N VAL A 254 -8.31 0.27 -0.31
CA VAL A 254 -9.04 1.30 0.45
C VAL A 254 -9.03 1.02 1.95
N ARG A 255 -8.69 -0.20 2.39
CA ARG A 255 -8.37 -0.48 3.79
C ARG A 255 -7.36 0.56 4.25
N PRO A 256 -7.72 1.41 5.22
CA PRO A 256 -6.81 2.46 5.62
C PRO A 256 -5.60 1.77 6.24
N SER A 257 -4.45 1.86 5.59
CA SER A 257 -3.19 1.85 6.31
C SER A 257 -3.17 3.15 7.12
N VAL A 258 -3.98 3.21 8.19
CA VAL A 258 -3.85 4.30 9.16
C VAL A 258 -2.40 4.22 9.56
N ASN A 259 -1.64 5.27 9.24
CA ASN A 259 -0.33 5.46 9.83
C ASN A 259 -0.60 5.69 11.31
N TRP A 260 -0.80 4.60 12.04
CA TRP A 260 -1.20 4.58 13.44
C TRP A 260 -0.11 5.27 14.26
N ARG A 261 1.13 5.27 13.76
CA ARG A 261 2.25 6.07 14.29
C ARG A 261 2.00 7.58 14.15
N ALA A 262 1.57 8.05 12.98
CA ALA A 262 1.20 9.46 12.79
C ALA A 262 -0.02 9.86 13.65
N ARG A 263 -1.01 8.97 13.78
CA ARG A 263 -2.21 9.19 14.62
C ARG A 263 -1.89 9.17 16.12
N LEU A 264 -1.08 8.22 16.57
CA LEU A 264 -0.55 8.14 17.93
C LEU A 264 0.29 9.38 18.23
N GLY A 265 1.21 9.75 17.34
CA GLY A 265 2.01 10.96 17.43
C GLY A 265 1.15 12.22 17.52
N ALA A 266 0.09 12.35 16.71
CA ALA A 266 -0.84 13.47 16.78
C ALA A 266 -1.62 13.49 18.10
N THR A 267 -2.04 12.33 18.62
CA THR A 267 -2.81 12.20 19.86
C THR A 267 -1.95 12.54 21.08
N VAL A 268 -0.75 11.99 21.16
CA VAL A 268 0.24 12.28 22.21
C VAL A 268 0.68 13.75 22.14
N ARG A 269 0.99 14.30 20.96
CA ARG A 269 1.31 15.74 20.80
C ARG A 269 0.16 16.65 21.19
N ARG A 270 -1.09 16.25 20.93
CA ARG A 270 -2.28 17.02 21.34
C ARG A 270 -2.46 16.97 22.85
N GLY A 271 -2.31 15.80 23.48
CA GLY A 271 -2.32 15.66 24.94
C GLY A 271 -1.22 16.51 25.60
N LEU A 272 0.01 16.39 25.11
CA LEU A 272 1.16 17.18 25.57
C LEU A 272 0.96 18.68 25.34
N SER A 273 0.42 19.10 24.20
CA SER A 273 0.13 20.52 23.90
C SER A 273 -1.02 21.09 24.74
N THR A 274 -2.04 20.27 25.04
CA THR A 274 -3.17 20.67 25.91
C THR A 274 -2.68 20.96 27.33
N VAL A 275 -1.75 20.14 27.83
CA VAL A 275 -1.13 20.36 29.14
C VAL A 275 -0.11 21.51 29.09
N ALA A 276 0.77 21.54 28.09
CA ALA A 276 1.80 22.58 27.96
C ALA A 276 1.23 23.97 27.63
N GLY A 277 -0.01 24.05 27.14
CA GLY A 277 -0.75 25.29 26.93
C GLY A 277 -1.16 26.00 28.22
N GLN A 278 -0.95 25.39 29.38
CA GLN A 278 -0.95 26.07 30.68
C GLN A 278 0.36 26.84 30.84
N VAL A 279 0.47 27.98 30.17
CA VAL A 279 1.59 28.91 30.33
C VAL A 279 1.47 29.61 31.68
N ASP A 280 2.48 29.43 32.52
CA ASP A 280 2.60 30.11 33.80
C ASP A 280 3.79 31.08 33.78
N PHE A 281 3.68 32.18 34.52
CA PHE A 281 4.77 33.14 34.65
C PHE A 281 5.77 32.63 35.68
N SER A 282 7.01 32.38 35.27
CA SER A 282 8.06 32.01 36.23
C SER A 282 8.92 33.22 36.60
N TYR A 283 9.01 33.51 37.90
CA TYR A 283 9.96 34.45 38.50
C TYR A 283 11.32 33.80 38.81
N ARG A 284 11.61 32.61 38.24
CA ARG A 284 12.96 32.02 38.35
C ARG A 284 13.97 32.96 37.74
N ARG A 285 15.05 33.23 38.47
CA ARG A 285 16.11 34.17 38.07
C ARG A 285 16.69 33.77 36.70
N PRO A 286 16.54 34.59 35.65
CA PRO A 286 17.07 34.30 34.32
C PRO A 286 18.59 34.16 34.33
N SER A 287 19.13 33.53 33.28
CA SER A 287 20.58 33.39 33.07
C SER A 287 21.28 34.76 33.17
N ARG A 288 22.40 34.82 33.89
CA ARG A 288 23.24 36.03 34.07
C ARG A 288 23.75 36.64 32.76
N ARG A 289 23.64 35.93 31.63
CA ARG A 289 24.03 36.42 30.30
C ARG A 289 23.01 37.39 29.67
N VAL A 290 21.82 37.51 30.25
CA VAL A 290 20.82 38.52 29.86
C VAL A 290 21.03 39.76 30.73
N GLY A 291 22.09 40.51 30.45
CA GLY A 291 22.56 41.65 31.26
C GLY A 291 21.77 42.96 31.13
N ALA A 292 20.47 42.91 30.82
CA ALA A 292 19.69 44.12 30.51
C ALA A 292 18.99 44.77 31.72
N TYR A 293 18.81 44.06 32.84
CA TYR A 293 18.08 44.55 34.00
C TYR A 293 18.76 44.13 35.31
N THR A 294 19.20 45.09 36.12
CA THR A 294 19.98 44.85 37.36
C THR A 294 19.07 44.64 38.59
N ASP A 295 17.90 45.31 38.62
CA ASP A 295 17.06 45.43 39.82
C ASP A 295 15.61 44.92 39.65
N ILE A 296 15.27 44.35 38.48
CA ILE A 296 13.94 43.81 38.18
C ILE A 296 14.08 42.39 37.67
N VAL A 297 13.32 41.44 38.24
CA VAL A 297 13.18 40.08 37.70
C VAL A 297 11.95 40.07 36.78
N PRO A 298 12.11 40.18 35.45
CA PRO A 298 10.98 40.10 34.55
C PRO A 298 10.38 38.68 34.59
N PRO A 299 9.04 38.53 34.50
CA PRO A 299 8.44 37.22 34.38
C PRO A 299 8.92 36.57 33.08
N SER A 300 9.42 35.33 33.18
CA SER A 300 9.78 34.53 32.02
C SER A 300 8.63 33.62 31.65
N MET A 301 8.25 33.58 30.38
CA MET A 301 7.32 32.57 29.87
C MET A 301 8.06 31.25 29.81
N VAL A 302 7.68 30.32 30.69
CA VAL A 302 8.20 28.95 30.66
C VAL A 302 7.11 28.06 30.08
N ARG A 303 7.42 27.37 28.99
CA ARG A 303 6.62 26.22 28.56
C ARG A 303 6.99 25.04 29.44
N ALA A 304 6.23 24.81 30.51
CA ALA A 304 6.45 23.64 31.36
C ALA A 304 6.28 22.38 30.50
N VAL A 305 7.32 21.55 30.46
CA VAL A 305 7.25 20.25 29.81
C VAL A 305 6.43 19.33 30.73
N PRO A 306 5.26 18.85 30.30
CA PRO A 306 4.30 18.20 31.18
C PRO A 306 4.83 16.89 31.73
N ASP A 307 4.64 16.63 33.02
CA ASP A 307 5.13 15.45 33.74
C ASP A 307 4.41 14.18 33.26
N THR A 308 5.10 13.34 32.49
CA THR A 308 4.51 12.16 31.83
C THR A 308 4.84 10.87 32.59
N VAL A 309 3.88 9.95 32.67
CA VAL A 309 4.04 8.59 33.21
C VAL A 309 3.43 7.58 32.24
N LEU A 310 4.14 6.48 32.03
CA LEU A 310 3.71 5.36 31.20
C LEU A 310 3.24 4.18 32.07
N VAL A 311 2.03 3.70 31.83
CA VAL A 311 1.45 2.51 32.45
C VAL A 311 1.42 1.42 31.38
N ILE A 312 2.11 0.32 31.64
CA ILE A 312 2.29 -0.77 30.67
C ILE A 312 1.48 -1.97 31.16
N ASP A 313 0.46 -2.34 30.42
CA ASP A 313 -0.27 -3.59 30.66
C ASP A 313 0.63 -4.77 30.31
N THR A 314 0.90 -5.62 31.30
CA THR A 314 1.70 -6.85 31.15
C THR A 314 0.86 -8.11 31.31
N SER A 315 -0.45 -7.99 31.07
CA SER A 315 -1.35 -9.14 31.03
C SER A 315 -0.99 -10.14 29.92
N GLY A 316 -1.39 -11.39 30.13
CA GLY A 316 -1.02 -12.51 29.26
C GLY A 316 -1.51 -12.40 27.81
N SER A 317 -2.45 -11.49 27.52
CA SER A 317 -3.00 -11.24 26.18
C SER A 317 -2.11 -10.36 25.30
N VAL A 318 -1.13 -9.65 25.87
CA VAL A 318 -0.22 -8.79 25.11
C VAL A 318 1.19 -9.40 25.04
N THR A 319 1.66 -9.70 23.84
CA THR A 319 3.00 -10.28 23.63
C THR A 319 4.10 -9.26 23.93
N ARG A 320 5.19 -9.72 24.57
CA ARG A 320 6.36 -8.89 24.92
C ARG A 320 6.95 -8.15 23.72
N ASP A 321 6.96 -8.75 22.54
CA ASP A 321 7.48 -8.13 21.31
C ASP A 321 6.66 -6.92 20.85
N VAL A 322 5.33 -7.00 20.98
CA VAL A 322 4.43 -5.89 20.66
C VAL A 322 4.65 -4.74 21.65
N LEU A 323 4.77 -5.05 22.95
CA LEU A 323 5.05 -4.05 23.98
C LEU A 323 6.39 -3.34 23.76
N SER A 324 7.47 -4.08 23.48
CA SER A 324 8.79 -3.49 23.23
C SER A 324 8.79 -2.55 22.02
N ARG A 325 8.06 -2.90 20.93
CA ARG A 325 7.92 -2.05 19.75
C ARG A 325 7.16 -0.75 20.08
N LEU A 326 6.06 -0.86 20.81
CA LEU A 326 5.25 0.29 21.21
C LEU A 326 5.99 1.23 22.16
N LEU A 327 6.78 0.67 23.07
CA LEU A 327 7.62 1.43 23.99
C LEU A 327 8.65 2.29 23.26
N ALA A 328 9.29 1.74 22.22
CA ALA A 328 10.25 2.48 21.41
C ALA A 328 9.59 3.69 20.70
N GLU A 329 8.42 3.48 20.11
CA GLU A 329 7.68 4.51 19.36
C GLU A 329 7.15 5.63 20.27
N VAL A 330 6.48 5.27 21.37
CA VAL A 330 5.96 6.25 22.35
C VAL A 330 7.11 7.05 22.97
N SER A 331 8.24 6.40 23.24
CA SER A 331 9.42 7.08 23.79
C SER A 331 10.03 8.06 22.79
N GLY A 332 10.12 7.71 21.51
CA GLY A 332 10.58 8.64 20.46
C GLY A 332 9.67 9.86 20.32
N ILE A 333 8.34 9.68 20.45
CA ILE A 333 7.40 10.81 20.45
C ILE A 333 7.62 11.70 21.68
N ILE A 334 7.76 11.12 22.87
CA ILE A 334 8.04 11.89 24.10
C ILE A 334 9.35 12.65 23.98
N GLU A 335 10.41 12.02 23.46
CA GLU A 335 11.72 12.65 23.25
C GLU A 335 11.64 13.83 22.28
N SER A 336 10.90 13.70 21.17
CA SER A 336 10.73 14.79 20.19
C SER A 336 10.07 16.04 20.76
N VAL A 337 9.22 15.89 21.79
CA VAL A 337 8.47 16.99 22.40
C VAL A 337 9.17 17.54 23.66
N ALA A 338 9.84 16.66 24.41
CA ALA A 338 10.38 16.97 25.73
C ALA A 338 11.91 17.12 25.77
N GLY A 339 12.62 16.77 24.69
CA GLY A 339 14.06 16.85 24.52
C GLY A 339 14.83 15.59 24.95
N PRO A 340 16.10 15.44 24.49
CA PRO A 340 16.91 14.21 24.56
C PRO A 340 17.48 13.86 25.93
N HIS A 341 17.20 14.66 26.97
CA HIS A 341 17.77 14.47 28.31
C HIS A 341 16.73 14.11 29.37
N ARG A 342 15.48 13.88 28.96
CA ARG A 342 14.39 13.58 29.88
C ARG A 342 14.43 12.14 30.35
N ARG A 343 14.11 11.93 31.64
CA ARG A 343 13.89 10.62 32.21
C ARG A 343 12.43 10.22 32.02
N LEU A 344 12.18 9.03 31.49
CA LEU A 344 10.86 8.42 31.36
C LEU A 344 10.51 7.73 32.69
N ARG A 345 9.29 7.96 33.17
CA ARG A 345 8.73 7.22 34.31
C ARG A 345 7.75 6.20 33.78
N ALA A 346 8.02 4.93 34.02
CA ALA A 346 7.17 3.85 33.57
C ALA A 346 6.97 2.82 34.68
N PHE A 347 5.83 2.14 34.69
CA PHE A 347 5.66 0.93 35.49
C PHE A 347 4.73 -0.04 34.78
N CYS A 348 4.93 -1.32 35.07
CA CYS A 348 4.05 -2.38 34.61
C CYS A 348 2.85 -2.49 35.55
N CYS A 349 1.69 -2.83 35.02
CA CYS A 349 0.49 -3.07 35.80
C CYS A 349 -0.27 -4.26 35.21
N ASP A 350 -0.52 -5.24 36.05
CA ASP A 350 -1.44 -6.33 35.77
C ASP A 350 -2.66 -6.17 36.71
N VAL A 351 -2.83 -7.03 37.72
CA VAL A 351 -3.78 -6.86 38.82
C VAL A 351 -3.26 -5.84 39.84
N ARG A 352 -1.94 -5.66 39.94
CA ARG A 352 -1.31 -4.68 40.85
C ARG A 352 -0.21 -3.88 40.14
N PRO A 353 0.00 -2.62 40.55
CA PRO A 353 1.07 -1.80 40.00
C PRO A 353 2.44 -2.28 40.51
N TYR A 354 3.38 -2.49 39.60
CA TYR A 354 4.78 -2.78 39.92
C TYR A 354 5.55 -1.49 40.29
N PRO A 355 6.75 -1.60 40.88
CA PRO A 355 7.57 -0.43 41.21
C PRO A 355 7.85 0.46 40.00
N VAL A 356 7.85 1.77 40.22
CA VAL A 356 8.15 2.76 39.17
C VAL A 356 9.61 2.73 38.77
N GLN A 357 9.84 2.60 37.47
CA GLN A 357 11.14 2.64 36.84
C GLN A 357 11.37 4.01 36.21
N VAL A 358 12.57 4.57 36.45
CA VAL A 358 12.96 5.88 35.94
C VAL A 358 14.15 5.71 35.01
N VAL A 359 13.86 5.61 33.70
CA VAL A 359 14.84 5.23 32.69
C VAL A 359 15.15 6.38 31.74
N ARG A 360 16.27 6.29 31.01
CA ARG A 360 16.59 7.25 29.93
C ARG A 360 16.12 6.74 28.57
N ARG A 361 16.18 5.42 28.35
CA ARG A 361 15.74 4.77 27.11
C ARG A 361 14.61 3.80 27.41
N ALA A 362 13.69 3.66 26.45
CA ALA A 362 12.59 2.71 26.52
C ALA A 362 13.08 1.26 26.66
N SER A 363 14.24 0.95 26.04
CA SER A 363 14.89 -0.36 26.09
C SER A 363 15.29 -0.80 27.50
N ASP A 364 15.45 0.16 28.42
CA ASP A 364 15.92 -0.11 29.78
C ASP A 364 14.75 -0.39 30.74
N ILE A 365 13.50 -0.41 30.23
CA ILE A 365 12.30 -0.72 31.01
C ILE A 365 12.18 -2.25 31.14
N GLU A 366 12.28 -2.73 32.37
CA GLU A 366 12.07 -4.14 32.68
C GLU A 366 10.57 -4.43 32.71
N LEU A 367 10.10 -5.23 31.75
CA LEU A 367 8.72 -5.69 31.72
C LEU A 367 8.55 -6.85 32.72
N ALA A 368 7.73 -6.62 33.76
CA ALA A 368 7.40 -7.59 34.80
C ALA A 368 5.88 -7.79 34.88
N GLY A 369 5.44 -9.04 35.06
CA GLY A 369 4.01 -9.40 35.12
C GLY A 369 3.68 -10.69 34.38
N GLY A 370 2.39 -10.86 34.10
CA GLY A 370 1.81 -12.04 33.41
C GLY A 370 0.47 -12.51 33.98
N GLY A 371 -0.17 -11.71 34.86
CA GLY A 371 -1.49 -12.00 35.44
C GLY A 371 -2.68 -11.43 34.67
N GLY A 372 -3.84 -11.30 35.33
CA GLY A 372 -4.99 -10.56 34.80
C GLY A 372 -4.80 -9.04 34.84
N THR A 373 -5.81 -8.25 34.45
CA THR A 373 -5.65 -6.80 34.21
C THR A 373 -6.61 -5.96 35.05
N ASP A 374 -6.11 -4.96 35.79
CA ASP A 374 -6.92 -3.92 36.43
C ASP A 374 -6.29 -2.52 36.31
N MET A 375 -6.71 -1.78 35.28
CA MET A 375 -6.21 -0.41 35.04
C MET A 375 -6.70 0.62 36.06
N ARG A 376 -7.69 0.32 36.91
CA ARG A 376 -8.04 1.19 38.04
C ARG A 376 -6.87 1.30 39.02
N ALA A 377 -6.22 0.17 39.32
CA ALA A 377 -5.07 0.12 40.20
C ALA A 377 -3.85 0.83 39.58
N GLY A 378 -3.61 0.63 38.28
CA GLY A 378 -2.55 1.31 37.55
C GLY A 378 -2.70 2.82 37.52
N ILE A 379 -3.88 3.33 37.15
CA ILE A 379 -4.13 4.78 37.09
C ILE A 379 -4.09 5.41 38.49
N ALA A 380 -4.64 4.73 39.52
CA ALA A 380 -4.56 5.21 40.89
C ALA A 380 -3.10 5.34 41.37
N ALA A 381 -2.25 4.36 41.06
CA ALA A 381 -0.83 4.40 41.38
C ALA A 381 -0.11 5.54 40.66
N ALA A 382 -0.41 5.77 39.37
CA ALA A 382 0.12 6.92 38.64
C ALA A 382 -0.26 8.25 39.31
N MET A 383 -1.50 8.38 39.81
CA MET A 383 -1.97 9.59 40.48
C MET A 383 -1.35 9.83 41.87
N ALA A 384 -0.86 8.76 42.52
CA ALA A 384 -0.20 8.85 43.82
C ALA A 384 1.26 9.33 43.73
N LEU A 385 1.86 9.36 42.52
CA LEU A 385 3.25 9.76 42.33
C LEU A 385 3.52 11.22 42.69
N ARG A 386 4.78 11.48 43.06
CA ARG A 386 5.31 12.81 43.35
C ARG A 386 6.60 13.02 42.53
N PRO A 387 6.68 14.04 41.65
CA PRO A 387 5.61 14.97 41.28
C PRO A 387 4.45 14.26 40.56
N ARG A 388 3.24 14.79 40.76
CA ARG A 388 2.01 14.24 40.15
C ARG A 388 2.12 14.36 38.63
N PRO A 389 1.81 13.31 37.85
CA PRO A 389 1.85 13.40 36.40
C PRO A 389 0.71 14.28 35.87
N ASP A 390 1.02 15.04 34.83
CA ASP A 390 0.04 15.80 34.05
C ASP A 390 -0.51 14.99 32.87
N LEU A 391 0.27 14.01 32.38
CA LEU A 391 -0.10 13.10 31.31
C LEU A 391 0.19 11.64 31.72
N VAL A 392 -0.83 10.79 31.63
CA VAL A 392 -0.70 9.34 31.76
C VAL A 392 -0.94 8.70 30.40
N ILE A 393 0.01 7.88 29.95
CA ILE A 393 -0.13 7.08 28.73
C ILE A 393 -0.31 5.63 29.18
N VAL A 394 -1.36 4.95 28.72
CA VAL A 394 -1.65 3.55 29.05
C VAL A 394 -1.50 2.72 27.79
N LEU A 395 -0.68 1.66 27.83
CA LEU A 395 -0.56 0.67 26.76
C LEU A 395 -1.34 -0.58 27.19
N THR A 396 -2.40 -0.96 26.49
CA THR A 396 -3.27 -2.10 26.84
C THR A 396 -4.04 -2.58 25.60
N ASP A 397 -4.52 -3.82 25.61
CA ASP A 397 -5.51 -4.31 24.64
C ASP A 397 -6.94 -3.82 24.94
N GLY A 398 -7.16 -3.21 26.12
CA GLY A 398 -8.44 -2.64 26.52
C GLY A 398 -9.42 -3.63 27.16
N GLU A 399 -9.01 -4.86 27.45
CA GLU A 399 -9.82 -5.85 28.18
C GLU A 399 -9.62 -5.75 29.70
N THR A 400 -9.96 -4.59 30.25
CA THR A 400 -9.70 -4.26 31.66
C THR A 400 -10.79 -3.38 32.26
N PRO A 401 -11.11 -3.53 33.55
CA PRO A 401 -11.95 -2.57 34.24
C PRO A 401 -11.26 -1.19 34.30
N TRP A 402 -12.02 -0.16 33.90
CA TRP A 402 -11.58 1.23 33.92
C TRP A 402 -12.14 2.00 35.13
N PRO A 403 -11.52 3.10 35.56
CA PRO A 403 -12.08 3.93 36.61
C PRO A 403 -13.33 4.68 36.11
N GLU A 404 -14.38 4.69 36.92
CA GLU A 404 -15.65 5.37 36.61
C GLU A 404 -15.48 6.90 36.55
N GLN A 405 -14.60 7.44 37.40
CA GLN A 405 -14.33 8.88 37.48
C GLN A 405 -13.08 9.25 36.69
N ARG A 406 -13.17 10.35 35.95
CA ARG A 406 -12.06 10.92 35.19
C ARG A 406 -10.89 11.32 36.13
N PRO A 407 -9.67 10.80 35.92
CA PRO A 407 -8.48 11.25 36.65
C PRO A 407 -8.15 12.73 36.37
N ALA A 408 -7.47 13.39 37.31
CA ALA A 408 -7.11 14.80 37.12
C ALA A 408 -6.04 15.03 36.03
N ALA A 409 -5.22 14.01 35.74
CA ALA A 409 -4.27 14.05 34.63
C ALA A 409 -4.97 13.76 33.31
N HIS A 410 -4.42 14.27 32.20
CA HIS A 410 -4.86 13.82 30.88
C HIS A 410 -4.43 12.37 30.66
N VAL A 411 -5.32 11.53 30.11
CA VAL A 411 -5.03 10.12 29.87
C VAL A 411 -5.14 9.82 28.39
N VAL A 412 -4.09 9.22 27.85
CA VAL A 412 -4.05 8.68 26.49
C VAL A 412 -3.99 7.17 26.56
N VAL A 413 -4.98 6.49 25.99
CA VAL A 413 -5.03 5.03 25.92
C VAL A 413 -4.59 4.59 24.53
N CYS A 414 -3.50 3.83 24.49
CA CYS A 414 -2.97 3.17 23.31
C CYS A 414 -3.56 1.75 23.28
N LEU A 415 -4.66 1.59 22.55
CA LEU A 415 -5.38 0.31 22.41
C LEU A 415 -4.70 -0.57 21.37
N ILE A 416 -4.30 -1.77 21.77
CA ILE A 416 -3.68 -2.77 20.90
C ILE A 416 -4.77 -3.69 20.35
N GLY A 417 -4.86 -3.82 19.03
CA GLY A 417 -5.91 -4.56 18.34
C GLY A 417 -7.24 -3.81 18.26
N ASP A 418 -8.25 -4.50 17.71
CA ASP A 418 -9.54 -3.88 17.38
C ASP A 418 -10.63 -4.11 18.45
N GLY A 419 -10.46 -5.13 19.31
CA GLY A 419 -11.48 -5.56 20.29
C GLY A 419 -11.59 -4.70 21.56
N GLY A 420 -10.57 -3.89 21.86
CA GLY A 420 -10.49 -3.10 23.09
C GLY A 420 -11.48 -1.94 23.21
N HIS A 421 -11.90 -1.66 24.45
CA HIS A 421 -12.67 -0.46 24.79
C HIS A 421 -11.87 0.46 25.72
N ALA A 422 -12.12 1.76 25.60
CA ALA A 422 -11.57 2.78 26.48
C ALA A 422 -12.68 3.76 26.90
N PRO A 423 -12.58 4.40 28.08
CA PRO A 423 -13.61 5.32 28.56
C PRO A 423 -13.70 6.61 27.73
N ASP A 424 -14.88 7.20 27.64
CA ASP A 424 -15.16 8.41 26.84
C ASP A 424 -14.33 9.63 27.26
N TRP A 425 -13.85 9.66 28.50
CA TRP A 425 -13.01 10.75 29.01
C TRP A 425 -11.53 10.64 28.60
N ALA A 426 -11.10 9.53 28.01
CA ALA A 426 -9.73 9.29 27.59
C ALA A 426 -9.53 9.55 26.10
N SER A 427 -8.34 10.04 25.73
CA SER A 427 -7.94 10.13 24.32
C SER A 427 -7.48 8.76 23.83
N VAL A 428 -8.03 8.27 22.72
CA VAL A 428 -7.76 6.91 22.22
C VAL A 428 -6.91 6.90 20.96
N ALA A 429 -5.82 6.15 20.98
CA ALA A 429 -5.01 5.80 19.83
C ALA A 429 -5.06 4.29 19.60
N ARG A 430 -5.64 3.84 18.48
CA ARG A 430 -5.71 2.42 18.10
C ARG A 430 -4.45 2.01 17.34
N ILE A 431 -3.94 0.84 17.68
CA ILE A 431 -2.70 0.25 17.17
C ILE A 431 -3.05 -1.15 16.62
N PRO A 432 -2.67 -1.49 15.38
CA PRO A 432 -2.83 -2.84 14.86
C PRO A 432 -2.07 -3.87 15.70
N ALA A 433 -2.64 -5.07 15.90
CA ALA A 433 -1.97 -6.15 16.64
C ALA A 433 -0.73 -6.69 15.89
N ASP A 434 -0.76 -6.67 14.56
CA ASP A 434 0.39 -7.00 13.71
C ASP A 434 1.20 -5.73 13.39
N VAL A 435 2.19 -5.44 14.23
CA VAL A 435 3.07 -4.27 14.06
C VAL A 435 4.31 -4.69 13.27
N PRO A 436 4.45 -4.38 11.96
CA PRO A 436 5.68 -4.67 11.24
C PRO A 436 6.85 -3.83 11.79
N PRO A 437 8.09 -4.39 11.80
CA PRO A 437 9.26 -3.70 12.29
C PRO A 437 9.55 -2.42 11.50
N ARG A 438 10.16 -1.43 12.17
CA ARG A 438 10.62 -0.20 11.51
C ARG A 438 11.71 -0.58 10.50
N VAL A 439 11.39 -0.49 9.21
CA VAL A 439 12.43 -0.37 8.17
C VAL A 439 12.95 1.07 8.29
N PRO A 440 14.22 1.29 8.65
CA PRO A 440 14.76 2.65 8.66
C PRO A 440 14.63 3.24 7.25
N ALA A 441 14.02 4.42 7.16
CA ALA A 441 14.07 5.18 5.92
C ALA A 441 15.54 5.47 5.60
N LYS A 442 15.98 5.21 4.37
CA LYS A 442 17.29 5.64 3.88
C LYS A 442 17.41 7.16 4.12
N GLY A 443 18.19 7.57 5.12
CA GLY A 443 18.48 8.99 5.38
C GLY A 443 18.49 9.45 6.84
N GLU A 444 18.14 8.63 7.82
CA GLU A 444 18.33 8.97 9.25
C GLU A 444 19.53 8.20 9.81
N SER A 445 20.70 8.83 9.75
CA SER A 445 21.95 8.42 10.40
C SER A 445 22.00 8.88 11.85
#